data_AF-A0A7W1QJ55-F1
#
_entry.id   AF-A0A7W1QJ55-F1
#
_cell.length_a   1.000
_cell.length_b   1.000
_cell.length_c   1.000
_cell.angle_alpha   90.00
_cell.angle_beta   90.00
_cell.angle_gamma   90.00
#
_symmetry.space_group_name_H-M   'P 1'
#
loop_
_entity.id
_entity.type
_entity.pdbx_description
1 polymer ?
#
loop_
_entity_poly.entity_id
_entity_poly.type
_entity_poly.pdbx_seq_one_letter_code
_entity_poly.pdbx_strand_id
1 'polypeptide(L)'
;MYKQVQKLTILVLLWISLPVFLLVTNPETLPLPLLIIPFVLLLLILYKTAEAVLGITLNRRSSKRVKIMAGVVAFLPTLLLILASIRQLTVRDSAIVIGLLVMFIFYMRRIDFLKI
;
A
#
# COMPACT_ATOMS: atom_id res chain seq x y z
N MET A 1 -25.29 5.69 -4.55
CA MET A 1 -24.28 6.57 -5.18
C MET A 1 -23.35 7.25 -4.16
N TYR A 2 -23.88 7.94 -3.14
CA TYR A 2 -23.10 8.70 -2.14
C TYR A 2 -21.91 7.95 -1.50
N LYS A 3 -22.09 6.67 -1.10
CA LYS A 3 -21.01 5.87 -0.49
C LYS A 3 -19.82 5.58 -1.41
N GLN A 4 -20.02 5.54 -2.74
CA GLN A 4 -18.92 5.34 -3.68
C GLN A 4 -18.17 6.64 -3.95
N VAL A 5 -18.90 7.75 -4.09
CA VAL A 5 -18.32 9.09 -4.27
C VAL A 5 -17.46 9.46 -3.06
N GLN A 6 -17.97 9.26 -1.84
CA GLN A 6 -17.22 9.53 -0.60
C GLN A 6 -15.90 8.72 -0.52
N LYS A 7 -15.92 7.44 -0.92
CA LYS A 7 -14.70 6.62 -0.94
C LYS A 7 -13.68 7.15 -1.94
N LEU A 8 -14.14 7.61 -3.11
CA LEU A 8 -13.29 8.17 -4.14
C LEU A 8 -12.69 9.51 -3.69
N THR A 9 -13.49 10.37 -3.06
CA THR A 9 -13.03 11.63 -2.48
C THR A 9 -11.95 11.41 -1.40
N ILE A 10 -12.16 10.45 -0.49
CA ILE A 10 -11.15 10.11 0.53
C ILE A 10 -9.86 9.61 -0.12
N LEU A 11 -9.96 8.79 -1.17
CA LEU A 11 -8.80 8.26 -1.88
C LEU A 11 -8.00 9.37 -2.58
N VAL A 12 -8.70 10.32 -3.21
CA VAL A 12 -8.08 11.51 -3.81
C VAL A 12 -7.40 12.38 -2.75
N LEU A 13 -8.08 12.65 -1.64
CA LEU A 13 -7.50 13.42 -0.53
C LEU A 13 -6.25 12.76 0.04
N LEU A 14 -6.27 11.43 0.21
CA LEU A 14 -5.10 10.66 0.63
C LEU A 14 -3.94 10.80 -0.36
N TRP A 15 -4.19 10.66 -1.66
CA TRP A 15 -3.18 10.82 -2.69
C TRP A 15 -2.59 12.23 -2.78
N ILE A 16 -3.38 13.26 -2.45
CA ILE A 16 -2.91 14.66 -2.39
C ILE A 16 -2.11 14.91 -1.10
N SER A 17 -2.50 14.29 0.02
CA SER A 17 -1.89 14.55 1.33
C SER A 17 -0.39 14.24 1.37
N LEU A 18 0.06 13.18 0.70
CA LEU A 18 1.48 12.79 0.71
C LEU A 18 2.37 13.78 -0.06
N PRO A 19 2.09 14.16 -1.32
CA PRO A 19 2.82 15.23 -2.01
C PRO A 19 2.82 16.54 -1.24
N VAL A 20 1.67 16.94 -0.68
CA VAL A 20 1.58 18.17 0.14
C VAL A 20 2.51 18.07 1.35
N PHE A 21 2.51 16.95 2.07
CA PHE A 21 3.42 16.74 3.19
C PHE A 21 4.89 16.82 2.76
N LEU A 22 5.27 16.16 1.67
CA LEU A 22 6.65 16.16 1.17
C LEU A 22 7.12 17.55 0.69
N LEU A 23 6.22 18.38 0.15
CA LEU A 23 6.54 19.73 -0.33
C LEU A 23 6.60 20.76 0.79
N VAL A 24 5.76 20.61 1.82
CA VAL A 24 5.66 21.57 2.93
C VAL A 24 6.68 21.29 4.02
N THR A 25 7.18 20.06 4.12
CA THR A 25 7.99 19.63 5.26
C THR A 25 9.47 19.50 4.89
N ASN A 26 10.34 20.24 5.58
CA ASN A 26 11.78 20.11 5.41
C ASN A 26 12.32 18.94 6.27
N PRO A 27 12.85 17.87 5.65
CA PRO A 27 13.31 16.67 6.36
C PRO A 27 14.51 16.92 7.29
N GLU A 28 15.32 17.95 7.05
CA GLU A 28 16.50 18.25 7.87
C GLU A 28 16.14 18.86 9.23
N THR A 29 14.99 19.50 9.31
CA THR A 29 14.49 20.18 10.52
C THR A 29 13.44 19.35 11.27
N LEU A 30 13.06 18.19 10.73
CA LEU A 30 12.02 17.34 11.29
C LEU A 30 12.53 16.51 12.47
N PRO A 31 11.79 16.45 13.60
CA PRO A 31 12.05 15.47 14.63
C PRO A 31 11.99 14.04 14.07
N LEU A 32 12.90 13.17 14.50
CA LEU A 32 13.00 11.79 14.06
C LEU A 32 11.65 11.02 14.02
N PRO A 33 10.74 11.15 15.00
CA PRO A 33 9.45 10.44 14.94
C PRO A 33 8.56 10.87 13.77
N LEU A 34 8.66 12.13 13.30
CA LEU A 34 7.84 12.61 12.19
C LEU A 34 8.37 12.15 10.82
N LEU A 35 9.61 11.67 10.72
CA LEU A 35 10.14 11.06 9.49
C LEU A 35 9.40 9.77 9.12
N ILE A 36 8.66 9.15 10.06
CA ILE A 36 7.85 7.96 9.76
C ILE A 36 6.54 8.28 9.03
N ILE A 37 6.05 9.52 9.16
CA ILE A 37 4.76 9.97 8.60
C ILE A 37 4.64 9.69 7.11
N PRO A 38 5.61 10.03 6.24
CA PRO A 38 5.48 9.78 4.80
C PRO A 38 5.33 8.28 4.50
N PHE A 39 5.98 7.40 5.26
CA PHE A 39 5.85 5.95 5.08
C PHE A 39 4.50 5.42 5.57
N VAL A 40 3.98 5.92 6.68
CA VAL A 40 2.64 5.57 7.17
C VAL A 40 1.56 6.05 6.20
N LEU A 41 1.67 7.28 5.69
CA LEU A 41 0.78 7.82 4.67
C LEU A 41 0.85 6.98 3.39
N LEU A 42 2.06 6.65 2.92
CA LEU A 42 2.25 5.78 1.76
C LEU A 42 1.56 4.42 1.95
N LEU A 43 1.74 3.79 3.12
CA LEU A 43 1.10 2.52 3.44
C LEU A 43 -0.43 2.62 3.34
N LEU A 44 -1.01 3.67 3.91
CA LEU A 44 -2.46 3.89 3.89
C LEU A 44 -2.98 4.15 2.47
N ILE A 45 -2.27 4.96 1.69
CA ILE A 45 -2.59 5.27 0.29
C ILE A 45 -2.57 3.98 -0.54
N LEU A 46 -1.48 3.22 -0.45
CA LEU A 46 -1.32 1.97 -1.20
C LEU A 46 -2.34 0.93 -0.76
N TYR A 47 -2.63 0.83 0.54
CA TYR A 47 -3.62 -0.09 1.07
C TYR A 47 -5.02 0.23 0.53
N LYS A 48 -5.46 1.49 0.60
CA LYS A 48 -6.78 1.91 0.11
C LYS A 48 -6.90 1.77 -1.40
N THR A 49 -5.81 2.05 -2.12
CA THR A 49 -5.74 1.88 -3.58
C THR A 49 -5.83 0.39 -3.95
N ALA A 50 -5.04 -0.48 -3.31
CA ALA A 50 -5.06 -1.91 -3.54
C ALA A 50 -6.40 -2.54 -3.16
N GLU A 51 -7.01 -2.13 -2.03
CA GLU A 51 -8.34 -2.58 -1.61
C GLU A 51 -9.41 -2.22 -2.66
N ALA A 52 -9.36 -1.00 -3.22
CA ALA A 52 -10.27 -0.56 -4.26
C ALA A 52 -10.07 -1.35 -5.57
N VAL A 53 -8.83 -1.48 -6.05
CA VAL A 53 -8.50 -2.19 -7.30
C VAL A 53 -8.83 -3.69 -7.20
N LEU A 54 -8.45 -4.34 -6.10
CA LEU A 54 -8.76 -5.76 -5.86
C LEU A 54 -10.27 -5.98 -5.67
N GLY A 55 -10.96 -5.04 -5.01
CA GLY A 55 -12.41 -5.09 -4.84
C GLY A 55 -13.18 -5.02 -6.16
N ILE A 56 -12.67 -4.29 -7.15
CA ILE A 56 -13.22 -4.21 -8.51
C ILE A 56 -12.88 -5.48 -9.30
N THR A 57 -11.61 -5.86 -9.34
CA THR A 57 -11.12 -7.00 -10.17
C THR A 57 -11.62 -8.36 -9.71
N LEU A 58 -11.82 -8.56 -8.41
CA LEU A 58 -12.33 -9.82 -7.85
C LEU A 58 -13.85 -9.81 -7.64
N ASN A 59 -14.54 -8.73 -8.01
CA ASN A 59 -15.97 -8.50 -7.76
C ASN A 59 -16.41 -8.79 -6.31
N ARG A 60 -15.49 -8.60 -5.34
CA ARG A 60 -15.65 -8.94 -3.92
C ARG A 60 -15.15 -7.80 -3.02
N ARG A 61 -15.85 -6.67 -3.05
CA ARG A 61 -15.46 -5.39 -2.42
C ARG A 61 -15.23 -5.39 -0.90
N SER A 62 -15.61 -6.45 -0.16
CA SER A 62 -15.47 -6.50 1.30
C SER A 62 -15.08 -7.87 1.85
N SER A 63 -14.47 -8.73 1.03
CA SER A 63 -13.99 -10.01 1.53
C SER A 63 -12.75 -9.83 2.41
N LYS A 64 -12.64 -10.62 3.49
CA LYS A 64 -11.43 -10.69 4.33
C LYS A 64 -10.18 -10.95 3.48
N ARG A 65 -10.32 -11.77 2.42
CA ARG A 65 -9.30 -12.05 1.41
C ARG A 65 -8.79 -10.79 0.72
N VAL A 66 -9.68 -9.91 0.23
CA VAL A 66 -9.29 -8.64 -0.40
C VAL A 66 -8.54 -7.73 0.57
N LYS A 67 -8.97 -7.65 1.84
CA LYS A 67 -8.27 -6.85 2.86
C LYS A 67 -6.87 -7.37 3.15
N ILE A 68 -6.71 -8.69 3.28
CA ILE A 68 -5.39 -9.31 3.50
C ILE A 68 -4.49 -9.09 2.29
N MET A 69 -4.99 -9.35 1.07
CA MET A 69 -4.23 -9.14 -0.15
C MET A 69 -3.82 -7.67 -0.33
N ALA A 70 -4.72 -6.73 -0.08
CA ALA A 70 -4.41 -5.29 -0.12
C ALA A 70 -3.35 -4.91 0.93
N GLY A 71 -3.41 -5.52 2.12
CA GLY A 71 -2.40 -5.36 3.16
C GLY A 71 -1.01 -5.79 2.67
N VAL A 72 -0.89 -6.99 2.10
CA VAL A 72 0.39 -7.50 1.59
C VAL A 72 0.91 -6.66 0.41
N VAL A 73 0.02 -6.30 -0.51
CA VAL A 73 0.36 -5.45 -1.68
C VAL A 73 0.83 -4.07 -1.26
N ALA A 74 0.30 -3.50 -0.17
CA ALA A 74 0.71 -2.18 0.32
C ALA A 74 1.96 -2.24 1.21
N PHE A 75 2.06 -3.26 2.06
CA PHE A 75 3.15 -3.40 3.01
C PHE A 75 4.49 -3.62 2.33
N LEU A 76 4.56 -4.52 1.34
CA LEU A 76 5.81 -4.86 0.66
C LEU A 76 6.49 -3.67 -0.04
N PRO A 77 5.84 -2.89 -0.91
CA PRO A 77 6.46 -1.72 -1.52
C PRO A 77 6.82 -0.64 -0.49
N THR A 78 6.02 -0.47 0.56
CA THR A 78 6.34 0.48 1.65
C THR A 78 7.62 0.05 2.37
N LEU A 79 7.74 -1.24 2.71
CA LEU A 79 8.91 -1.81 3.37
C LEU A 79 10.16 -1.69 2.49
N LEU A 80 10.04 -1.99 1.19
CA LEU A 80 11.13 -1.79 0.23
C LEU A 80 11.58 -0.34 0.21
N LEU A 81 10.65 0.62 0.22
CA LEU A 81 10.98 2.04 0.19
C LEU A 81 11.66 2.50 1.49
N ILE A 82 11.23 1.98 2.65
CA ILE A 82 11.91 2.18 3.93
C ILE A 82 13.34 1.66 3.87
N LEU A 83 13.55 0.42 3.42
CA LEU A 83 14.89 -0.19 3.29
C LEU A 83 15.77 0.57 2.29
N ALA A 84 15.18 1.05 1.19
CA ALA A 84 15.87 1.87 0.21
C ALA A 84 16.32 3.22 0.82
N SER A 85 15.48 3.83 1.66
CA SER A 85 15.78 5.12 2.29
C SER A 85 17.03 5.08 3.19
N ILE A 86 17.27 3.94 3.83
CA ILE A 86 18.45 3.69 4.68
C ILE A 86 19.62 3.04 3.92
N ARG A 87 19.53 2.98 2.58
CA ARG A 87 20.52 2.35 1.68
C ARG A 87 20.83 0.88 2.01
N GLN A 88 19.91 0.19 2.68
CA GLN A 88 20.04 -1.23 3.02
C GLN A 88 19.43 -2.15 1.94
N LEU A 89 18.85 -1.59 0.88
CA LEU A 89 18.20 -2.36 -0.17
C LEU A 89 19.14 -2.56 -1.37
N THR A 90 19.41 -3.83 -1.72
CA THR A 90 20.06 -4.15 -2.99
C THR A 90 19.02 -4.36 -4.11
N VAL A 91 19.46 -4.22 -5.36
CA VAL A 91 18.62 -4.51 -6.54
C VAL A 91 18.17 -5.98 -6.53
N ARG A 92 19.03 -6.88 -6.06
CA ARG A 92 18.72 -8.32 -5.93
C ARG A 92 17.58 -8.55 -4.93
N ASP A 93 17.62 -7.89 -3.77
CA ASP A 93 16.58 -8.02 -2.74
C ASP A 93 15.23 -7.52 -3.26
N SER A 94 15.26 -6.40 -3.98
CA SER A 94 14.07 -5.81 -4.61
C SER A 94 13.41 -6.79 -5.59
N ALA A 95 14.21 -7.42 -6.46
CA ALA A 95 13.71 -8.39 -7.44
C ALA A 95 13.10 -9.64 -6.78
N ILE A 96 13.76 -10.15 -5.73
CA ILE A 96 13.26 -11.31 -4.97
C ILE A 96 11.91 -10.97 -4.32
N VAL A 97 11.80 -9.82 -3.66
CA VAL A 97 10.56 -9.40 -2.98
C VAL A 97 9.42 -9.21 -3.97
N ILE A 98 9.68 -8.59 -5.13
CA ILE A 98 8.67 -8.43 -6.18
C ILE A 98 8.22 -9.80 -6.71
N GLY A 99 9.15 -10.73 -6.96
CA GLY A 99 8.83 -12.09 -7.39
C GLY A 99 7.96 -12.83 -6.38
N LEU A 100 8.30 -12.74 -5.08
CA LEU A 100 7.50 -13.32 -3.99
C LEU A 100 6.11 -12.69 -3.91
N LEU A 101 5.98 -11.38 -4.11
CA LEU A 101 4.69 -10.69 -4.13
C LEU A 101 3.79 -11.22 -5.27
N VAL A 102 4.34 -11.34 -6.48
CA VAL A 102 3.60 -11.86 -7.64
C VAL A 102 3.15 -13.30 -7.38
N MET A 103 4.03 -14.15 -6.87
CA MET A 103 3.68 -15.52 -6.49
C MET A 103 2.59 -15.54 -5.41
N PHE A 104 2.73 -14.72 -4.36
CA PHE A 104 1.77 -14.65 -3.28
C PHE A 104 0.38 -14.26 -3.80
N ILE A 105 0.28 -13.22 -4.64
CA ILE A 105 -0.99 -12.81 -5.24
C ILE A 105 -1.56 -13.92 -6.12
N PHE A 106 -0.73 -14.57 -6.94
CA PHE A 106 -1.16 -15.66 -7.81
C PHE A 106 -1.74 -16.85 -7.01
N TYR A 107 -1.01 -17.32 -6.00
CA TYR A 107 -1.48 -18.39 -5.12
C TYR A 107 -2.72 -17.98 -4.35
N MET A 108 -2.72 -16.77 -3.77
CA MET A 108 -3.88 -16.24 -3.06
C MET A 108 -5.10 -16.06 -3.95
N ARG A 109 -4.98 -16.01 -5.28
CA ARG A 109 -6.12 -16.04 -6.23
C ARG A 109 -6.59 -17.45 -6.57
N ARG A 110 -5.70 -18.44 -6.56
CA ARG A 110 -5.99 -19.83 -6.94
C ARG A 110 -6.42 -20.73 -5.78
N ILE A 111 -6.03 -20.37 -4.56
CA ILE A 111 -6.40 -21.09 -3.34
C ILE A 111 -7.85 -20.76 -2.97
N ASP A 112 -8.73 -21.76 -3.10
CA ASP A 112 -10.15 -21.70 -2.67
C ASP A 112 -10.36 -22.06 -1.19
N PHE A 113 -9.29 -22.35 -0.43
CA PHE A 113 -9.36 -22.75 0.98
C PHE A 113 -9.90 -21.66 1.94
N LEU A 114 -10.04 -20.41 1.49
CA LEU A 114 -10.74 -19.36 2.23
C LEU A 114 -12.20 -19.24 1.75
N LYS A 115 -12.94 -20.35 1.77
CA LYS A 115 -14.40 -20.30 2.02
C LYS A 115 -14.60 -20.10 3.53
N ILE A 116 -14.30 -18.90 4.01
CA ILE A 116 -14.72 -18.41 5.33
C ILE A 116 -15.45 -17.09 5.10
#